data_AF-A0A533ZB31-F1
#
_entry.id   AF-A0A533ZB31-F1
#
_cell.length_a   1.000
_cell.length_b   1.000
_cell.length_c   1.000
_cell.angle_alpha   90.00
_cell.angle_beta   90.00
_cell.angle_gamma   90.00
#
_symmetry.space_group_name_H-M   'P 1'
#
loop_
_entity.id
_entity.type
_entity.pdbx_description
1 polymer ?
#
loop_
_entity_poly.entity_id
_entity_poly.type
_entity_poly.pdbx_seq_one_letter_code
_entity_poly.pdbx_strand_id
1 'polypeptide(L)'
;MNKPFDAWWALLHVGWLAVLLGLVMEVILVALAAGFGTLKGANPILADLVQKVSWSVVVCVGLAVGTTAKKARGPLMGLAGLLAAPLAFMVARSLHEGAMQALQVASTVGPSPSLALIALIKGLQYGSFGLTLDWVEKKPWGGLAAHLATGLAVGVVFGGAMLALSIQAAHQTPALPALASRAANEFLFPVGCAFVIYVSKVMKKLGARSEERVH
;
A
#
# COMPACT_ATOMS: atom_id res chain seq x y z
N MET A 1 -6.70 -21.13 -25.85
CA MET A 1 -5.74 -20.04 -26.12
C MET A 1 -6.32 -18.74 -25.56
N ASN A 2 -6.41 -18.61 -24.22
CA ASN A 2 -6.97 -17.44 -23.53
C ASN A 2 -5.88 -16.95 -22.57
N LYS A 3 -5.17 -15.86 -22.87
CA LYS A 3 -4.00 -15.44 -22.07
C LYS A 3 -3.93 -13.96 -21.70
N PRO A 4 -4.48 -12.98 -22.45
CA PRO A 4 -4.43 -11.58 -22.04
C PRO A 4 -5.65 -11.14 -21.20
N PHE A 5 -6.82 -11.73 -21.42
CA PHE A 5 -8.07 -11.30 -20.80
C PHE A 5 -8.14 -11.65 -19.29
N ASP A 6 -7.68 -12.84 -18.91
CA ASP A 6 -7.70 -13.29 -17.51
C ASP A 6 -6.71 -12.51 -16.62
N ALA A 7 -5.58 -12.08 -17.21
CA ALA A 7 -4.62 -11.22 -16.53
C ALA A 7 -5.21 -9.83 -16.26
N TRP A 8 -5.90 -9.26 -17.25
CA TRP A 8 -6.61 -7.99 -17.12
C TRP A 8 -7.71 -8.05 -16.06
N TRP A 9 -8.52 -9.10 -16.06
CA TRP A 9 -9.58 -9.30 -15.07
C TRP A 9 -9.02 -9.39 -13.65
N ALA A 10 -7.91 -10.12 -13.47
CA ALA A 10 -7.25 -10.21 -12.17
C ALA A 10 -6.70 -8.86 -11.68
N LEU A 11 -6.14 -8.05 -12.58
CA LEU A 11 -5.66 -6.71 -12.23
C LEU A 11 -6.80 -5.77 -11.87
N LEU A 12 -7.96 -5.86 -12.55
CA LEU A 12 -9.16 -5.10 -12.19
C LEU A 12 -9.68 -5.45 -10.79
N HIS A 13 -9.66 -6.75 -10.44
CA HIS A 13 -10.03 -7.19 -9.09
C HIS A 13 -9.09 -6.64 -8.03
N VAL A 14 -7.78 -6.71 -8.28
CA VAL A 14 -6.78 -6.10 -7.41
C VAL A 14 -7.00 -4.61 -7.30
N GLY A 15 -7.31 -3.92 -8.40
CA GLY A 15 -7.62 -2.50 -8.41
C GLY A 15 -8.80 -2.15 -7.50
N TRP A 16 -9.91 -2.87 -7.61
CA TRP A 16 -11.07 -2.67 -6.73
C TRP A 16 -10.78 -2.96 -5.26
N LEU A 17 -10.07 -4.06 -4.97
CA LEU A 17 -9.64 -4.38 -3.61
C LEU A 17 -8.68 -3.33 -3.05
N ALA A 18 -7.83 -2.74 -3.90
CA ALA A 18 -6.92 -1.67 -3.53
C ALA A 18 -7.67 -0.36 -3.25
N VAL A 19 -8.70 -0.01 -4.03
CA VAL A 19 -9.59 1.12 -3.72
C VAL A 19 -10.25 0.92 -2.35
N LEU A 20 -10.83 -0.27 -2.12
CA LEU A 20 -11.43 -0.61 -0.83
C LEU A 20 -10.41 -0.52 0.31
N LEU A 21 -9.18 -0.99 0.09
CA LEU A 21 -8.11 -0.85 1.07
C LEU A 21 -7.84 0.62 1.42
N GLY A 22 -7.77 1.52 0.42
CA GLY A 22 -7.58 2.94 0.64
C GLY A 22 -8.72 3.57 1.48
N LEU A 23 -9.96 3.19 1.19
CA LEU A 23 -11.15 3.60 1.95
C LEU A 23 -11.09 3.10 3.40
N VAL A 24 -10.79 1.81 3.60
CA VAL A 24 -10.69 1.20 4.94
C VAL A 24 -9.57 1.87 5.75
N MET A 25 -8.43 2.14 5.12
CA MET A 25 -7.32 2.85 5.77
C MET A 25 -7.72 4.25 6.21
N GLU A 26 -8.47 5.00 5.38
CA GLU A 26 -9.00 6.30 5.80
C GLU A 26 -9.93 6.19 6.99
N VAL A 27 -10.89 5.23 6.95
CA VAL A 27 -11.82 5.00 8.06
C VAL A 27 -11.08 4.70 9.36
N ILE A 28 -10.04 3.87 9.31
CA ILE A 28 -9.20 3.56 10.48
C ILE A 28 -8.53 4.83 11.01
N LEU A 29 -7.93 5.65 10.15
CA LEU A 29 -7.25 6.87 10.60
C LEU A 29 -8.23 7.93 11.13
N VAL A 30 -9.41 8.07 10.52
CA VAL A 30 -10.47 8.95 11.03
C VAL A 30 -10.97 8.47 12.39
N ALA A 31 -11.16 7.17 12.58
CA ALA A 31 -11.55 6.60 13.87
C ALA A 31 -10.47 6.81 14.94
N LEU A 32 -9.19 6.66 14.59
CA LEU A 32 -8.08 7.00 15.48
C LEU A 32 -8.11 8.49 15.86
N ALA A 33 -8.26 9.38 14.88
CA ALA A 33 -8.35 10.81 15.13
C ALA A 33 -9.55 11.17 16.03
N ALA A 34 -10.70 10.50 15.85
CA ALA A 34 -11.86 10.63 16.73
C ALA A 34 -11.55 10.20 18.17
N GLY A 35 -10.88 9.06 18.34
CA GLY A 35 -10.48 8.56 19.66
C GLY A 35 -9.54 9.50 20.42
N PHE A 36 -8.73 10.29 19.69
CA PHE A 36 -7.84 11.30 20.28
C PHE A 36 -8.46 12.72 20.34
N GLY A 37 -9.70 12.91 19.89
CA GLY A 37 -10.33 14.23 19.83
C GLY A 37 -9.70 15.18 18.80
N THR A 38 -8.98 14.66 17.81
CA THR A 38 -8.27 15.42 16.77
C THR A 38 -8.93 15.28 15.40
N LEU A 39 -10.25 15.13 15.36
CA LEU A 39 -10.99 15.02 14.10
C LEU A 39 -10.74 16.24 13.22
N LYS A 40 -10.36 15.97 11.98
CA LYS A 40 -10.25 16.99 10.95
C LYS A 40 -11.64 17.32 10.41
N GLY A 41 -11.79 18.49 9.78
CA GLY A 41 -12.97 18.79 8.97
C GLY A 41 -13.10 17.85 7.76
N ALA A 42 -14.26 17.88 7.10
CA ALA A 42 -14.55 17.01 5.96
C ALA A 42 -13.56 17.19 4.79
N ASN A 43 -13.14 18.42 4.51
CA ASN A 43 -12.23 18.73 3.40
C ASN A 43 -10.85 18.07 3.55
N PRO A 44 -10.13 18.19 4.69
CA PRO A 44 -8.89 17.44 4.92
C PRO A 44 -9.05 15.92 4.82
N ILE A 45 -10.16 15.37 5.31
CA ILE A 45 -10.45 13.92 5.23
C ILE A 45 -10.57 13.49 3.77
N LEU A 46 -11.24 14.29 2.93
CA LEU A 46 -11.37 13.98 1.52
C LEU A 46 -10.02 14.04 0.78
N ALA A 47 -9.16 15.02 1.10
CA ALA A 47 -7.82 15.07 0.54
C ALA A 47 -6.94 13.90 0.99
N ASP A 48 -7.03 13.51 2.27
CA ASP A 48 -6.35 12.35 2.84
C ASP A 48 -6.83 11.03 2.19
N LEU A 49 -8.13 10.93 1.88
CA LEU A 49 -8.70 9.80 1.16
C LEU A 49 -8.14 9.66 -0.26
N VAL A 50 -8.06 10.77 -1.00
CA VAL A 50 -7.46 10.80 -2.36
C VAL A 50 -6.03 10.27 -2.32
N GLN A 51 -5.24 10.69 -1.32
CA GLN A 51 -3.88 10.22 -1.14
C GLN A 51 -3.83 8.70 -0.89
N LYS A 52 -4.68 8.18 0.00
CA LYS A 52 -4.65 6.76 0.38
C LYS A 52 -5.12 5.84 -0.73
N VAL A 53 -6.19 6.22 -1.43
CA VAL A 53 -6.73 5.43 -2.55
C VAL A 53 -5.75 5.41 -3.72
N SER A 54 -5.15 6.55 -4.07
CA SER A 54 -4.16 6.59 -5.14
C SER A 54 -2.90 5.79 -4.78
N TRP A 55 -2.42 5.91 -3.53
CA TRP A 55 -1.32 5.10 -3.04
C TRP A 55 -1.63 3.60 -3.11
N SER A 56 -2.76 3.16 -2.56
CA SER A 56 -3.12 1.74 -2.51
C SER A 56 -3.23 1.14 -3.91
N VAL A 57 -3.91 1.83 -4.82
CA VAL A 57 -4.13 1.36 -6.19
C VAL A 57 -2.79 1.18 -6.91
N VAL A 58 -1.95 2.22 -6.95
CA VAL A 58 -0.68 2.15 -7.70
C VAL A 58 0.24 1.06 -7.13
N VAL A 59 0.34 0.97 -5.81
CA VAL A 59 1.20 -0.02 -5.15
C VAL A 59 0.69 -1.44 -5.33
N CYS A 60 -0.56 -1.73 -4.97
CA CYS A 60 -1.05 -3.10 -4.98
C CYS A 60 -1.21 -3.61 -6.43
N VAL A 61 -1.63 -2.76 -7.38
CA VAL A 61 -1.66 -3.12 -8.81
C VAL A 61 -0.25 -3.33 -9.34
N GLY A 62 0.70 -2.44 -9.01
CA GLY A 62 2.10 -2.60 -9.40
C GLY A 62 2.70 -3.93 -8.95
N LEU A 63 2.52 -4.30 -7.68
CA LEU A 63 2.94 -5.61 -7.16
C LEU A 63 2.23 -6.77 -7.89
N ALA A 64 0.92 -6.63 -8.14
CA ALA A 64 0.15 -7.66 -8.84
C ALA A 64 0.62 -7.87 -10.29
N VAL A 65 1.08 -6.83 -10.99
CA VAL A 65 1.70 -6.97 -12.31
C VAL A 65 2.89 -7.93 -12.24
N GLY A 66 3.74 -7.80 -11.22
CA GLY A 66 4.86 -8.73 -11.00
C GLY A 66 4.42 -10.20 -10.86
N THR A 67 3.23 -10.46 -10.30
CA THR A 67 2.69 -11.83 -10.15
C THR A 67 2.31 -12.49 -11.47
N THR A 68 2.14 -11.71 -12.55
CA THR A 68 1.72 -12.23 -13.86
C THR A 68 2.86 -12.90 -14.63
N ALA A 69 4.11 -12.68 -14.22
CA ALA A 69 5.25 -13.23 -14.91
C ALA A 69 5.44 -14.73 -14.66
N LYS A 70 5.77 -15.49 -15.71
CA LYS A 70 5.86 -16.96 -15.65
C LYS A 70 7.22 -17.51 -15.23
N LYS A 71 8.31 -16.98 -15.80
CA LYS A 71 9.68 -17.50 -15.60
C LYS A 71 10.54 -16.68 -14.62
N ALA A 72 10.25 -15.39 -14.47
CA ALA A 72 11.03 -14.47 -13.63
C ALA A 72 10.17 -13.80 -12.54
N ARG A 73 9.15 -14.53 -12.04
CA ARG A 73 8.14 -14.00 -11.10
C ARG A 73 8.76 -13.32 -9.88
N GLY A 74 9.71 -13.97 -9.19
CA GLY A 74 10.34 -13.41 -8.00
C GLY A 74 11.06 -12.09 -8.25
N PRO A 75 12.09 -12.05 -9.12
CA PRO A 75 12.78 -10.81 -9.45
C PRO A 75 11.85 -9.72 -9.99
N LEU A 76 10.83 -10.08 -10.79
CA LEU A 76 9.86 -9.12 -11.31
C LEU A 76 8.89 -8.60 -10.26
N MET A 77 8.45 -9.41 -9.29
CA MET A 77 7.66 -8.92 -8.16
C MET A 77 8.46 -7.94 -7.30
N GLY A 78 9.74 -8.23 -7.05
CA GLY A 78 10.64 -7.31 -6.38
C GLY A 78 10.84 -6.00 -7.16
N LEU A 79 11.16 -6.08 -8.45
CA LEU A 79 11.35 -4.90 -9.28
C LEU A 79 10.06 -4.07 -9.42
N ALA A 80 8.91 -4.74 -9.58
CA ALA A 80 7.63 -4.08 -9.66
C ALA A 80 7.32 -3.32 -8.35
N GLY A 81 7.60 -3.91 -7.18
CA GLY A 81 7.48 -3.20 -5.90
C GLY A 81 8.47 -2.04 -5.77
N LEU A 82 9.73 -2.23 -6.19
CA LEU A 82 10.80 -1.23 -6.15
C LEU A 82 10.45 0.02 -6.95
N LEU A 83 9.77 -0.14 -8.09
CA LEU A 83 9.38 0.96 -8.97
C LEU A 83 7.98 1.51 -8.66
N ALA A 84 7.03 0.64 -8.31
CA ALA A 84 5.65 1.06 -8.06
C ALA A 84 5.53 1.94 -6.81
N ALA A 85 6.30 1.70 -5.76
CA ALA A 85 6.19 2.51 -4.54
C ALA A 85 6.70 3.96 -4.68
N PRO A 86 7.84 4.25 -5.33
CA PRO A 86 8.23 5.62 -5.67
C PRO A 86 7.22 6.30 -6.59
N LEU A 87 6.71 5.59 -7.60
CA LEU A 87 5.67 6.11 -8.48
C LEU A 87 4.39 6.44 -7.71
N ALA A 88 3.93 5.53 -6.86
CA ALA A 88 2.77 5.73 -5.99
C ALA A 88 2.97 6.91 -5.04
N PHE A 89 4.18 7.08 -4.48
CA PHE A 89 4.50 8.20 -3.61
C PHE A 89 4.30 9.53 -4.34
N MET A 90 4.86 9.65 -5.54
CA MET A 90 4.73 10.87 -6.34
C MET A 90 3.29 11.12 -6.75
N VAL A 91 2.61 10.11 -7.31
CA VAL A 91 1.20 10.22 -7.74
C VAL A 91 0.30 10.59 -6.57
N ALA A 92 0.39 9.88 -5.46
CA ALA A 92 -0.44 10.12 -4.29
C ALA A 92 -0.19 11.49 -3.68
N ARG A 93 1.08 11.92 -3.62
CA ARG A 93 1.43 13.26 -3.14
C ARG A 93 0.86 14.34 -4.04
N SER A 94 1.06 14.25 -5.36
CA SER A 94 0.56 15.26 -6.30
C SER A 94 -0.96 15.35 -6.28
N LEU A 95 -1.66 14.21 -6.21
CA LEU A 95 -3.12 14.19 -6.10
C LEU A 95 -3.60 14.75 -4.76
N HIS A 96 -2.89 14.46 -3.67
CA HIS A 96 -3.19 15.03 -2.36
C HIS A 96 -3.03 16.56 -2.35
N GLU A 97 -1.90 17.08 -2.86
CA GLU A 97 -1.66 18.52 -2.96
C GLU A 97 -2.71 19.22 -3.84
N GLY A 98 -3.07 18.61 -4.98
CA GLY A 98 -4.14 19.09 -5.84
C GLY A 98 -5.51 19.09 -5.16
N ALA A 99 -5.84 18.05 -4.39
CA ALA A 99 -7.09 17.97 -3.63
C ALA A 99 -7.13 19.02 -2.50
N MET A 100 -6.03 19.21 -1.77
CA MET A 100 -5.91 20.24 -0.73
C MET A 100 -6.14 21.64 -1.32
N GLN A 101 -5.55 21.93 -2.48
CA GLN A 101 -5.75 23.19 -3.19
C GLN A 101 -7.21 23.38 -3.65
N ALA A 102 -7.81 22.36 -4.26
CA ALA A 102 -9.19 22.41 -4.73
C ALA A 102 -10.21 22.59 -3.59
N LEU A 103 -9.93 21.99 -2.42
CA LEU A 103 -10.79 22.03 -1.25
C LEU A 103 -10.48 23.19 -0.28
N GLN A 104 -9.57 24.10 -0.69
CA GLN A 104 -9.14 25.27 0.08
C GLN A 104 -8.61 24.90 1.47
N VAL A 105 -7.97 23.75 1.60
CA VAL A 105 -7.36 23.33 2.86
C VAL A 105 -5.96 23.93 2.93
N ALA A 106 -5.72 24.74 3.95
CA ALA A 106 -4.41 25.35 4.18
C ALA A 106 -3.34 24.26 4.33
N SER A 107 -2.24 24.42 3.60
CA SER A 107 -1.11 23.51 3.67
C SER A 107 -0.29 23.78 4.94
N THR A 108 -0.32 22.84 5.88
CA THR A 108 0.55 22.90 7.06
C THR A 108 1.82 22.08 6.83
N VAL A 109 2.49 22.30 5.69
CA VAL A 109 3.70 21.54 5.33
C VAL A 109 4.81 21.93 6.30
N GLY A 110 4.99 21.08 7.32
CA GLY A 110 6.12 21.16 8.23
C GLY A 110 7.39 20.56 7.61
N PRO A 111 8.51 20.62 8.35
CA PRO A 111 9.75 19.96 7.98
C PRO A 111 9.51 18.47 7.70
N SER A 112 10.04 17.98 6.60
CA SER A 112 9.96 16.58 6.22
C SER A 112 11.29 16.10 5.65
N PRO A 113 11.60 14.80 5.78
CA PRO A 113 12.73 14.21 5.06
C PRO A 113 12.63 14.51 3.56
N SER A 114 13.78 14.55 2.87
CA SER A 114 13.78 14.85 1.44
C SER A 114 12.89 13.86 0.67
N LEU A 115 12.16 14.35 -0.33
CA LEU A 115 11.25 13.52 -1.13
C LEU A 115 11.99 12.36 -1.80
N ALA A 116 13.24 12.60 -2.24
CA ALA A 116 14.10 11.58 -2.80
C ALA A 116 14.42 10.47 -1.80
N LEU A 117 14.71 10.81 -0.54
CA LEU A 117 14.98 9.83 0.51
C LEU A 117 13.73 9.01 0.83
N ILE A 118 12.56 9.65 0.94
CA ILE A 118 11.29 8.94 1.18
C ILE A 118 11.00 7.98 0.02
N ALA A 119 11.13 8.44 -1.22
CA ALA A 119 10.91 7.62 -2.40
C ALA A 119 11.88 6.42 -2.44
N LEU A 120 13.17 6.63 -2.15
CA LEU A 120 14.16 5.56 -2.06
C LEU A 120 13.79 4.52 -1.01
N ILE A 121 13.44 4.95 0.21
CA ILE A 121 13.06 4.05 1.30
C ILE A 121 11.79 3.27 0.94
N LYS A 122 10.76 3.93 0.39
CA LYS A 122 9.53 3.26 -0.07
C LYS A 122 9.82 2.27 -1.20
N GLY A 123 10.71 2.60 -2.13
CA GLY A 123 11.18 1.67 -3.16
C GLY A 123 11.82 0.44 -2.54
N LEU A 124 12.81 0.60 -1.66
CA LEU A 124 13.46 -0.53 -0.98
C LEU A 124 12.48 -1.37 -0.14
N GLN A 125 11.54 -0.70 0.54
CA GLN A 125 10.48 -1.33 1.30
C GLN A 125 9.63 -2.25 0.42
N TYR A 126 9.04 -1.71 -0.65
CA TYR A 126 8.12 -2.48 -1.48
C TYR A 126 8.83 -3.43 -2.44
N GLY A 127 10.09 -3.16 -2.78
CA GLY A 127 10.93 -4.10 -3.52
C GLY A 127 11.25 -5.35 -2.70
N SER A 128 11.70 -5.18 -1.45
CA SER A 128 11.89 -6.30 -0.53
C SER A 128 10.58 -7.00 -0.19
N PHE A 129 9.47 -6.26 -0.10
CA PHE A 129 8.14 -6.81 0.09
C PHE A 129 7.71 -7.72 -1.08
N GLY A 130 7.90 -7.29 -2.32
CA GLY A 130 7.60 -8.09 -3.50
C GLY A 130 8.39 -9.40 -3.54
N LEU A 131 9.68 -9.36 -3.20
CA LEU A 131 10.54 -10.54 -3.12
C LEU A 131 10.09 -11.51 -2.02
N THR A 132 9.78 -10.98 -0.84
CA THR A 132 9.36 -11.79 0.32
C THR A 132 8.00 -12.42 0.10
N LEU A 133 7.04 -11.72 -0.53
CA LEU A 133 5.75 -12.30 -0.91
C LEU A 133 5.90 -13.46 -1.90
N ASP A 134 6.74 -13.33 -2.93
CA ASP A 134 7.02 -14.43 -3.86
C ASP A 134 7.66 -15.64 -3.14
N TRP A 135 8.58 -15.38 -2.21
CA TRP A 135 9.20 -16.43 -1.41
C TRP A 135 8.18 -17.15 -0.51
N VAL A 136 7.32 -16.41 0.22
CA VAL A 136 6.26 -16.98 1.06
C VAL A 136 5.27 -17.78 0.22
N GLU A 137 4.90 -17.30 -0.96
CA GLU A 137 3.95 -17.97 -1.83
C GLU A 137 4.39 -19.37 -2.27
N LYS A 138 5.71 -19.59 -2.39
CA LYS A 138 6.32 -20.87 -2.76
C LYS A 138 6.39 -21.87 -1.60
N LYS A 139 6.10 -21.45 -0.37
CA LYS A 139 6.19 -22.31 0.81
C LYS A 139 4.87 -23.03 1.08
N PRO A 140 4.91 -24.27 1.62
CA PRO A 140 3.69 -25.01 1.98
C PRO A 140 2.87 -24.29 3.07
N TRP A 141 3.53 -23.50 3.91
CA TRP A 141 2.91 -22.67 4.94
C TRP A 141 2.52 -21.25 4.45
N GLY A 142 2.65 -20.97 3.15
CA GLY A 142 2.39 -19.67 2.50
C GLY A 142 0.91 -19.29 2.40
N GLY A 143 0.16 -19.44 3.49
CA GLY A 143 -1.25 -19.07 3.64
C GLY A 143 -1.46 -17.59 3.97
N LEU A 144 -2.70 -17.23 4.32
CA LEU A 144 -3.11 -15.86 4.63
C LEU A 144 -2.25 -15.25 5.75
N ALA A 145 -2.12 -15.96 6.87
CA ALA A 145 -1.36 -15.48 8.03
C ALA A 145 0.10 -15.14 7.68
N ALA A 146 0.75 -15.95 6.84
CA ALA A 146 2.11 -15.70 6.39
C ALA A 146 2.22 -14.45 5.51
N HIS A 147 1.22 -14.15 4.69
CA HIS A 147 1.18 -12.91 3.89
C HIS A 147 1.01 -11.69 4.79
N LEU A 148 0.04 -11.74 5.71
CA LEU A 148 -0.21 -10.64 6.65
C LEU A 148 1.01 -10.39 7.55
N ALA A 149 1.64 -11.44 8.07
CA ALA A 149 2.87 -11.34 8.86
C ALA A 149 4.03 -10.74 8.05
N THR A 150 4.14 -11.09 6.77
CA THR A 150 5.14 -10.48 5.86
C THR A 150 4.89 -8.98 5.71
N GLY A 151 3.65 -8.60 5.45
CA GLY A 151 3.25 -7.18 5.39
C GLY A 151 3.57 -6.46 6.69
N LEU A 152 3.22 -7.05 7.83
CA LEU A 152 3.48 -6.44 9.14
C LEU A 152 4.97 -6.29 9.42
N ALA A 153 5.78 -7.33 9.15
CA ALA A 153 7.23 -7.29 9.37
C ALA A 153 7.89 -6.19 8.53
N VAL A 154 7.56 -6.12 7.24
CA VAL A 154 8.06 -5.06 6.35
C VAL A 154 7.56 -3.68 6.80
N GLY A 155 6.29 -3.59 7.20
CA GLY A 155 5.68 -2.38 7.74
C GLY A 155 6.39 -1.89 8.99
N VAL A 156 6.67 -2.75 9.96
CA VAL A 156 7.38 -2.40 11.19
C VAL A 156 8.81 -1.94 10.91
N VAL A 157 9.56 -2.69 10.09
CA VAL A 157 10.96 -2.35 9.80
C VAL A 157 11.09 -1.01 9.08
N PHE A 158 10.43 -0.87 7.94
CA PHE A 158 10.57 0.33 7.10
C PHE A 158 9.68 1.48 7.57
N GLY A 159 8.48 1.18 8.07
CA GLY A 159 7.60 2.18 8.68
C GLY A 159 8.16 2.74 9.97
N GLY A 160 8.84 1.92 10.77
CA GLY A 160 9.56 2.36 11.97
C GLY A 160 10.72 3.28 11.61
N ALA A 161 11.51 2.92 10.60
CA ALA A 161 12.57 3.79 10.07
C ALA A 161 12.01 5.12 9.53
N MET A 162 10.92 5.09 8.77
CA MET A 162 10.24 6.28 8.26
C MET A 162 9.69 7.16 9.38
N LEU A 163 9.14 6.56 10.43
CA LEU A 163 8.64 7.28 11.60
C LEU A 163 9.80 7.93 12.36
N ALA A 164 10.90 7.21 12.59
CA ALA A 164 12.09 7.74 13.23
C ALA A 164 12.71 8.91 12.46
N LEU A 165 12.87 8.78 11.14
CA LEU A 165 13.34 9.87 10.27
C LEU A 165 12.41 11.08 10.31
N SER A 166 11.10 10.83 10.37
CA SER A 166 10.11 11.91 10.46
C SER A 166 10.16 12.65 11.79
N ILE A 167 10.39 11.94 12.90
CA ILE A 167 10.58 12.55 14.23
C ILE A 167 11.88 13.36 14.24
N GLN A 168 12.96 12.81 13.69
CA GLN A 168 14.27 13.46 13.67
C GLN A 168 14.28 14.72 12.78
N ALA A 169 13.52 14.72 11.69
CA ALA A 169 13.40 15.87 10.80
C ALA A 169 12.51 16.99 11.36
N ALA A 170 11.67 16.70 12.35
CA ALA A 170 10.72 17.68 12.89
C ALA A 170 11.40 18.70 13.81
N HIS A 171 11.00 19.98 13.71
CA HIS A 171 11.48 21.03 14.63
C HIS A 171 11.01 20.83 16.07
N GLN A 172 9.91 20.13 16.26
CA GLN A 172 9.29 19.85 17.55
C GLN A 172 8.73 18.42 17.52
N THR A 173 8.77 17.75 18.66
CA THR A 173 8.28 16.37 18.78
C THR A 173 6.81 16.31 18.36
N PRO A 174 6.46 15.48 17.35
CA PRO A 174 5.08 15.42 16.89
C PRO A 174 4.15 14.93 18.00
N ALA A 175 2.94 15.48 18.03
CA ALA A 175 1.93 15.06 19.00
C ALA A 175 1.60 13.57 18.84
N LEU A 176 1.28 12.90 19.97
CA LEU A 176 0.98 11.47 19.99
C LEU A 176 -0.09 11.03 18.97
N PRO A 177 -1.20 11.76 18.75
CA PRO A 177 -2.19 11.36 17.75
C PRO A 177 -1.65 11.35 16.32
N ALA A 178 -0.75 12.29 15.99
CA ALA A 178 -0.10 12.36 14.68
C ALA A 178 0.89 11.20 14.49
N LEU A 179 1.65 10.86 15.54
CA LEU A 179 2.54 9.70 15.54
C LEU A 179 1.77 8.39 15.40
N ALA A 180 0.70 8.23 16.16
CA ALA A 180 -0.16 7.04 16.13
C ALA A 180 -0.79 6.85 14.73
N SER A 181 -1.33 7.92 14.14
CA SER A 181 -1.92 7.87 12.81
C SER A 181 -0.87 7.54 11.74
N ARG A 182 0.34 8.11 11.85
CA ARG A 182 1.44 7.82 10.93
C ARG A 182 1.94 6.39 11.06
N ALA A 183 2.11 5.89 12.29
CA ALA A 183 2.50 4.52 12.56
C ALA A 183 1.46 3.53 12.03
N ALA A 184 0.17 3.77 12.31
CA ALA A 184 -0.92 2.96 11.80
C ALA A 184 -0.91 2.91 10.27
N ASN A 185 -0.73 4.07 9.62
CA ASN A 185 -0.65 4.13 8.16
C ASN A 185 0.53 3.31 7.61
N GLU A 186 1.73 3.49 8.17
CA GLU A 186 2.94 2.83 7.68
C GLU A 186 2.96 1.31 7.95
N PHE A 187 2.33 0.85 9.03
CA PHE A 187 2.31 -0.56 9.41
C PHE A 187 1.17 -1.33 8.73
N LEU A 188 -0.03 -0.75 8.66
CA LEU A 188 -1.20 -1.44 8.15
C LEU A 188 -1.23 -1.46 6.62
N PHE A 189 -0.63 -0.49 5.93
CA PHE A 189 -0.66 -0.48 4.46
C PHE A 189 -0.04 -1.73 3.82
N PRO A 190 1.19 -2.12 4.19
CA PRO A 190 1.81 -3.34 3.66
C PRO A 190 1.01 -4.60 4.04
N VAL A 191 0.39 -4.65 5.22
CA VAL A 191 -0.54 -5.74 5.61
C VAL A 191 -1.74 -5.78 4.66
N GLY A 192 -2.32 -4.62 4.36
CA GLY A 192 -3.41 -4.46 3.42
C GLY A 192 -3.05 -4.91 2.00
N CYS A 193 -1.92 -4.45 1.43
CA CYS A 193 -1.52 -4.94 0.12
C CYS A 193 -1.19 -6.44 0.15
N ALA A 194 -0.60 -6.99 1.22
CA ALA A 194 -0.39 -8.43 1.35
C ALA A 194 -1.71 -9.21 1.27
N PHE A 195 -2.74 -8.71 1.95
CA PHE A 195 -4.09 -9.25 1.91
C PHE A 195 -4.65 -9.22 0.49
N VAL A 196 -4.60 -8.07 -0.19
CA VAL A 196 -5.09 -7.91 -1.57
C VAL A 196 -4.40 -8.91 -2.52
N ILE A 197 -3.08 -9.03 -2.44
CA ILE A 197 -2.31 -9.97 -3.27
C ILE A 197 -2.70 -11.41 -2.97
N TYR A 198 -2.85 -11.79 -1.69
CA TYR A 198 -3.29 -13.12 -1.29
C TYR A 198 -4.69 -13.45 -1.82
N VAL A 199 -5.66 -12.54 -1.67
CA VAL A 199 -7.03 -12.74 -2.16
C VAL A 199 -7.01 -12.92 -3.68
N SER A 200 -6.21 -12.14 -4.41
CA SER A 200 -6.06 -12.30 -5.86
C SER A 200 -5.56 -13.70 -6.26
N LYS A 201 -4.61 -14.25 -5.50
CA LYS A 201 -4.10 -15.62 -5.70
C LYS A 201 -5.19 -16.66 -5.47
N VAL A 202 -5.96 -16.52 -4.40
CA VAL A 202 -7.06 -17.44 -4.08
C VAL A 202 -8.14 -17.40 -5.15
N MET A 203 -8.56 -16.21 -5.60
CA MET A 203 -9.55 -16.06 -6.68
C MET A 203 -9.09 -16.70 -7.99
N LYS A 204 -7.83 -16.47 -8.40
CA LYS A 204 -7.25 -17.12 -9.58
C LYS A 204 -7.31 -18.65 -9.47
N LYS A 205 -6.99 -19.20 -8.30
CA LYS A 205 -7.03 -20.65 -8.04
C LYS A 205 -8.45 -21.22 -8.03
N LEU A 206 -9.44 -20.45 -7.57
CA LEU A 206 -10.85 -20.86 -7.59
C LEU A 206 -11.44 -20.84 -9.00
N GLY A 207 -11.12 -19.81 -9.80
CA GLY A 207 -11.53 -19.72 -11.21
C GLY A 207 -11.03 -20.90 -12.03
N ALA A 208 -9.73 -21.21 -11.96
CA ALA A 208 -9.13 -22.33 -12.68
C ALA A 208 -9.77 -23.69 -12.33
N ARG A 209 -10.14 -23.90 -11.06
CA ARG A 209 -10.80 -25.14 -10.60
C ARG A 209 -12.25 -25.24 -11.09
N SER A 210 -12.91 -24.11 -11.31
CA SER A 210 -14.25 -24.07 -11.88
C SER A 210 -14.23 -24.46 -13.35
N GLU A 211 -13.23 -23.99 -14.12
CA GLU A 211 -13.05 -24.38 -15.52
C GLU A 211 -12.76 -25.89 -15.68
N GLU A 212 -11.92 -26.46 -14.82
CA GLU A 212 -11.58 -27.90 -14.85
C GLU A 212 -12.76 -28.81 -14.50
N ARG A 213 -13.79 -28.31 -13.79
CA ARG A 213 -15.01 -29.08 -13.48
C ARG A 213 -16.01 -29.08 -14.63
N VAL A 214 -15.93 -28.08 -15.51
CA VAL A 214 -16.89 -27.89 -16.62
C VAL A 214 -16.43 -28.61 -17.90
N HIS A 215 -15.16 -29.02 -17.96
CA HIS A 215 -14.57 -29.83 -19.02
C HIS A 215 -14.41 -31.29 -18.60
#